data_AF-A0A2S8HFM2-F1
#
_entry.id   AF-A0A2S8HFM2-F1
#
_cell.length_a   1.000
_cell.length_b   1.000
_cell.length_c   1.000
_cell.angle_alpha   90.00
_cell.angle_beta   90.00
_cell.angle_gamma   90.00
#
_symmetry.space_group_name_H-M   'P 1'
#
loop_
_entity.id
_entity.type
_entity.pdbx_description
1 polymer ?
#
loop_
_entity_poly.entity_id
_entity_poly.type
_entity_poly.pdbx_seq_one_letter_code
_entity_poly.pdbx_strand_id
1 'polypeptide(L)'
;MNDSRILAQLKAVWCRVKNQQALEEISKEQIKNWAVEKGLRVKSAEEREVGAFRSTPCIVLTLEEGDACFPRFKAGDDPAWIAASEAAEREAALWKKVEWFSSFWVNRQQINPLLKDVENCSQKRAVEMFDYHTSTIYSLAFQAVCIAQVIPGSHSLKEFSPLVREAFLAFYSGYRASSISALMPIVEGSLSRIVASYGSGLTIGAKIDRAIDRAIQTAARMHYGNVWIPDEFTKLNYLFAQDERVFVFETFRRWLHNSFFMNTGEYDGVTWLNRHLFAHGASADWQQSANFSRLILALATMGVVESWHDESNAVKLFFPNMNEDGTLLWEQGRFNINAQILLKVMEEKRYHGSGKLVPELPTDDGVLLRAALLSEDCMKDLVRPLRDAGWSVAVSEPDEEAIFMRVVASCKDISFGVALLYSCATDNSIYRELAVESLAILYRGAPYKQAQYTQGVDVHVGPVLGWQPPVAPQ
;
A
#
# COMPACT_ATOMS: atom_id res chain seq x y z
N MET A 1 -22.71 -21.49 -24.47
CA MET A 1 -24.09 -22.02 -24.55
C MET A 1 -25.06 -20.89 -24.24
N ASN A 2 -25.86 -20.42 -25.21
CA ASN A 2 -26.76 -19.26 -25.03
C ASN A 2 -28.25 -19.57 -25.24
N ASP A 3 -28.59 -20.82 -25.55
CA ASP A 3 -29.99 -21.23 -25.73
C ASP A 3 -30.67 -21.44 -24.37
N SER A 4 -31.70 -20.63 -24.09
CA SER A 4 -32.46 -20.66 -22.83
C SER A 4 -33.12 -22.02 -22.57
N ARG A 5 -33.49 -22.75 -23.62
CA ARG A 5 -34.07 -24.09 -23.51
C ARG A 5 -33.03 -25.11 -23.02
N ILE A 6 -31.83 -25.06 -23.58
CA ILE A 6 -30.72 -25.95 -23.19
C ILE A 6 -30.33 -25.70 -21.74
N LEU A 7 -30.21 -24.43 -21.34
CA LEU A 7 -29.93 -24.05 -19.96
C LEU A 7 -31.00 -24.57 -18.99
N ALA A 8 -32.28 -24.48 -19.37
CA ALA A 8 -33.38 -25.02 -18.54
C ALA A 8 -33.31 -26.55 -18.42
N GLN A 9 -32.96 -27.27 -19.50
CA GLN A 9 -32.78 -28.72 -19.49
C GLN A 9 -31.60 -29.13 -18.59
N LEU A 10 -30.45 -28.44 -18.69
CA LEU A 10 -29.28 -28.68 -17.84
C LEU A 10 -29.59 -28.44 -16.36
N LYS A 11 -30.29 -27.33 -16.05
CA LYS A 11 -30.77 -27.05 -14.68
C LYS A 11 -31.70 -28.14 -14.17
N ALA A 12 -32.58 -28.68 -15.01
CA ALA A 12 -33.47 -29.78 -14.63
C ALA A 12 -32.69 -31.08 -14.33
N VAL A 13 -31.64 -31.39 -15.09
CA VAL A 13 -30.76 -32.53 -14.81
C VAL A 13 -30.04 -32.31 -13.47
N TRP A 14 -29.47 -31.12 -13.23
CA TRP A 14 -28.83 -30.81 -11.96
C TRP A 14 -29.79 -30.92 -10.77
N CYS A 15 -31.03 -30.44 -10.92
CA CYS A 15 -32.06 -30.61 -9.88
C CYS A 15 -32.34 -32.08 -9.55
N ARG A 16 -32.21 -33.00 -10.50
CA ARG A 16 -32.32 -34.44 -10.25
C ARG A 16 -31.08 -35.00 -9.54
N VAL A 17 -29.89 -34.56 -9.96
CA VAL A 17 -28.60 -34.95 -9.37
C VAL A 17 -28.54 -34.54 -7.89
N LYS A 18 -28.82 -33.27 -7.58
CA LYS A 18 -28.71 -32.72 -6.21
C LYS A 18 -29.69 -33.33 -5.20
N ASN A 19 -30.75 -33.97 -5.69
CA ASN A 19 -31.77 -34.62 -4.87
C ASN A 19 -31.47 -36.11 -4.60
N GLN A 20 -30.37 -36.65 -5.13
CA GLN A 20 -29.89 -37.98 -4.76
C GLN A 20 -29.23 -37.96 -3.38
N GLN A 21 -29.30 -39.08 -2.65
CA GLN A 21 -28.67 -39.20 -1.33
C GLN A 21 -27.14 -39.29 -1.41
N ALA A 22 -26.60 -39.95 -2.44
CA ALA A 22 -25.16 -40.11 -2.65
C ALA A 22 -24.76 -39.52 -4.02
N LEU A 23 -24.46 -38.21 -4.07
CA LEU A 23 -24.04 -37.57 -5.32
C LEU A 23 -22.73 -38.17 -5.87
N GLU A 24 -21.85 -38.63 -5.01
CA GLU A 24 -20.55 -39.21 -5.38
C GLU A 24 -20.70 -40.55 -6.13
N GLU A 25 -21.76 -41.31 -5.85
CA GLU A 25 -22.02 -42.63 -6.43
C GLU A 25 -22.67 -42.57 -7.83
N ILE A 26 -23.13 -41.39 -8.27
CA ILE A 26 -23.83 -41.27 -9.55
C ILE A 26 -22.83 -41.54 -10.70
N SER A 27 -23.08 -42.52 -11.54
CA SER A 27 -22.17 -42.80 -12.65
C SER A 27 -22.32 -41.79 -13.78
N LYS A 28 -21.26 -41.61 -14.57
CA LYS A 28 -21.30 -40.78 -15.80
C LYS A 28 -22.39 -41.23 -16.79
N GLU A 29 -22.68 -42.53 -16.86
CA GLU A 29 -23.74 -43.08 -17.70
C GLU A 29 -25.15 -42.71 -17.18
N GLN A 30 -25.34 -42.64 -15.86
CA GLN A 30 -26.61 -42.17 -15.29
C GLN A 30 -26.88 -40.71 -15.65
N ILE A 31 -25.89 -39.81 -15.49
CA ILE A 31 -26.05 -38.40 -15.86
C ILE A 31 -26.29 -38.24 -17.36
N LYS A 32 -25.56 -38.99 -18.20
CA LYS A 32 -25.77 -39.03 -19.64
C LYS A 32 -27.20 -39.44 -20.00
N ASN A 33 -27.71 -40.51 -19.40
CA ASN A 33 -29.07 -40.98 -19.65
C ASN A 33 -30.11 -39.93 -19.24
N TRP A 34 -29.96 -39.29 -18.09
CA TRP A 34 -30.87 -38.22 -17.65
C TRP A 34 -30.82 -37.00 -18.56
N ALA A 35 -29.65 -36.65 -19.11
CA ALA A 35 -29.53 -35.58 -20.08
C ALA A 35 -30.24 -35.91 -21.40
N VAL A 36 -30.07 -37.13 -21.91
CA VAL A 36 -30.77 -37.61 -23.12
C VAL A 36 -32.29 -37.65 -22.89
N GLU A 37 -32.77 -38.11 -21.73
CA GLU A 37 -34.20 -38.08 -21.35
C GLU A 37 -34.79 -36.66 -21.36
N LYS A 38 -33.97 -35.65 -21.03
CA LYS A 38 -34.36 -34.23 -21.08
C LYS A 38 -34.25 -33.62 -22.47
N GLY A 39 -33.84 -34.39 -23.48
CA GLY A 39 -33.73 -33.98 -24.87
C GLY A 39 -32.41 -33.30 -25.23
N LEU A 40 -31.34 -33.51 -24.45
CA LEU A 40 -30.00 -33.02 -24.76
C LEU A 40 -29.27 -34.02 -25.67
N ARG A 41 -28.48 -33.50 -26.63
CA ARG A 41 -27.68 -34.31 -27.55
C ARG A 41 -26.28 -34.51 -26.99
N VAL A 42 -26.07 -35.61 -26.27
CA VAL A 42 -24.80 -35.93 -25.60
C VAL A 42 -23.89 -36.75 -26.50
N LYS A 43 -22.67 -36.27 -26.78
CA LYS A 43 -21.63 -36.98 -27.55
C LYS A 43 -20.83 -37.93 -26.67
N SER A 44 -20.37 -37.43 -25.52
CA SER A 44 -19.54 -38.18 -24.57
C SER A 44 -19.80 -37.73 -23.13
N ALA A 45 -19.47 -38.60 -22.18
CA ALA A 45 -19.49 -38.30 -20.76
C ALA A 45 -18.16 -38.79 -20.15
N GLU A 46 -17.47 -37.93 -19.43
CA GLU A 46 -16.19 -38.21 -18.80
C GLU A 46 -16.14 -37.63 -17.38
N GLU A 47 -15.27 -38.19 -16.54
CA GLU A 47 -14.98 -37.62 -15.23
C GLU A 47 -13.72 -36.77 -15.34
N ARG A 48 -13.78 -35.54 -14.83
CA ARG A 48 -12.70 -34.56 -14.96
C ARG A 48 -12.70 -33.59 -13.79
N GLU A 49 -11.50 -33.20 -13.39
CA GLU A 49 -11.24 -32.06 -12.52
C GLU A 49 -11.35 -30.75 -13.32
N VAL A 50 -12.26 -29.85 -12.92
CA VAL A 50 -12.53 -28.60 -13.64
C VAL A 50 -12.31 -27.40 -12.73
N GLY A 51 -11.41 -26.50 -13.11
CA GLY A 51 -11.10 -25.27 -12.38
C GLY A 51 -9.69 -24.78 -12.72
N ALA A 52 -9.52 -23.48 -12.92
CA ALA A 52 -8.23 -22.91 -13.33
C ALA A 52 -7.19 -22.87 -12.19
N PHE A 53 -7.65 -22.84 -10.93
CA PHE A 53 -6.80 -22.82 -9.74
C PHE A 53 -7.07 -24.08 -8.92
N ARG A 54 -8.02 -24.02 -7.99
CA ARG A 54 -8.54 -25.22 -7.33
C ARG A 54 -9.59 -25.87 -8.23
N SER A 55 -9.46 -27.18 -8.43
CA SER A 55 -10.37 -27.93 -9.28
C SER A 55 -11.60 -28.43 -8.52
N THR A 56 -12.70 -28.57 -9.25
CA THR A 56 -13.93 -29.22 -8.79
C THR A 56 -14.09 -30.54 -9.54
N PRO A 57 -14.21 -31.69 -8.84
CA PRO A 57 -14.48 -32.97 -9.46
C PRO A 57 -15.88 -32.96 -10.09
N CYS A 58 -15.94 -33.21 -11.41
CA CYS A 58 -17.17 -33.15 -12.20
C CYS A 58 -17.32 -34.36 -13.11
N ILE A 59 -18.58 -34.71 -13.40
CA ILE A 59 -18.91 -35.41 -14.65
C ILE A 59 -19.14 -34.35 -15.72
N VAL A 60 -18.34 -34.38 -16.79
CA VAL A 60 -18.44 -33.47 -17.92
C VAL A 60 -19.16 -34.17 -19.07
N LEU A 61 -20.24 -33.56 -19.53
CA LEU A 61 -20.93 -33.95 -20.75
C LEU A 61 -20.48 -33.07 -21.90
N THR A 62 -20.03 -33.69 -23.00
CA THR A 62 -19.80 -32.99 -24.26
C THR A 62 -21.09 -32.98 -25.06
N LEU A 63 -21.68 -31.81 -25.29
CA LEU A 63 -22.90 -31.66 -26.10
C LEU A 63 -22.57 -31.13 -27.51
N GLU A 64 -23.57 -31.03 -28.38
CA GLU A 64 -23.40 -30.35 -29.68
C GLU A 64 -23.17 -28.84 -29.49
N GLU A 65 -23.78 -28.26 -28.47
CA GLU A 65 -23.86 -26.81 -28.22
C GLU A 65 -22.80 -26.28 -27.23
N GLY A 66 -22.01 -27.20 -26.66
CA GLY A 66 -20.92 -26.93 -25.72
C GLY A 66 -20.90 -27.93 -24.57
N ASP A 67 -19.90 -27.81 -23.70
CA ASP A 67 -19.73 -28.74 -22.59
C ASP A 67 -20.56 -28.33 -21.36
N ALA A 68 -20.93 -29.31 -20.53
CA ALA A 68 -21.65 -29.11 -19.28
C ALA A 68 -21.02 -29.93 -18.14
N CYS A 69 -20.66 -29.27 -17.05
CA CYS A 69 -20.11 -29.86 -15.83
C CYS A 69 -21.20 -30.12 -14.80
N PHE A 70 -21.23 -31.34 -14.27
CA PHE A 70 -22.05 -31.74 -13.13
C PHE A 70 -21.13 -32.09 -11.96
N PRO A 71 -21.02 -31.21 -10.95
CA PRO A 71 -20.18 -31.45 -9.77
C PRO A 71 -20.57 -32.70 -8.99
N ARG A 72 -19.58 -33.32 -8.35
CA ARG A 72 -19.72 -34.57 -7.58
C ARG A 72 -20.27 -34.37 -6.16
N PHE A 73 -20.35 -33.13 -5.71
CA PHE A 73 -20.87 -32.71 -4.41
C PHE A 73 -21.71 -31.45 -4.57
N LYS A 74 -22.40 -31.00 -3.51
CA LYS A 74 -23.09 -29.70 -3.51
C LYS A 74 -22.12 -28.61 -3.07
N ALA A 75 -22.32 -27.40 -3.58
CA ALA A 75 -21.50 -26.26 -3.16
C ALA A 75 -21.61 -26.07 -1.63
N GLY A 76 -20.48 -26.18 -0.93
CA GLY A 76 -20.43 -26.07 0.53
C GLY A 76 -20.23 -27.39 1.29
N ASP A 77 -20.47 -28.54 0.65
CA ASP A 77 -20.41 -29.85 1.33
C ASP A 77 -19.00 -30.48 1.28
N ASP A 78 -18.12 -30.01 0.38
CA ASP A 78 -16.76 -30.53 0.23
C ASP A 78 -15.86 -30.09 1.40
N PRO A 79 -15.32 -31.02 2.20
CA PRO A 79 -14.42 -30.70 3.31
C PRO A 79 -13.19 -29.90 2.88
N ALA A 80 -12.67 -30.13 1.66
CA ALA A 80 -11.52 -29.38 1.15
C ALA A 80 -11.89 -27.92 0.86
N TRP A 81 -13.07 -27.67 0.28
CA TRP A 81 -13.62 -26.33 0.12
C TRP A 81 -13.88 -25.63 1.46
N ILE A 82 -14.45 -26.31 2.46
CA ILE A 82 -14.72 -25.72 3.78
C ILE A 82 -13.41 -25.21 4.40
N ALA A 83 -12.38 -26.06 4.45
CA ALA A 83 -11.06 -25.68 4.97
C ALA A 83 -10.42 -24.54 4.17
N ALA A 84 -10.57 -24.53 2.84
CA ALA A 84 -10.09 -23.46 1.98
C ALA A 84 -10.83 -22.14 2.21
N SER A 85 -12.14 -22.19 2.41
CA SER A 85 -13.00 -21.03 2.70
C SER A 85 -12.64 -20.38 4.02
N GLU A 86 -12.46 -21.17 5.08
CA GLU A 86 -11.98 -20.70 6.38
C GLU A 86 -10.58 -20.07 6.29
N ALA A 87 -9.68 -20.64 5.47
CA ALA A 87 -8.36 -20.06 5.24
C ALA A 87 -8.43 -18.72 4.49
N ALA A 88 -9.27 -18.64 3.45
CA ALA A 88 -9.47 -17.42 2.66
C ALA A 88 -10.07 -16.29 3.51
N GLU A 89 -11.07 -16.58 4.36
CA GLU A 89 -11.65 -15.58 5.25
C GLU A 89 -10.65 -15.10 6.32
N ARG A 90 -9.82 -15.99 6.86
CA ARG A 90 -8.72 -15.59 7.76
C ARG A 90 -7.74 -14.66 7.06
N GLU A 91 -7.31 -14.99 5.85
CA GLU A 91 -6.41 -14.13 5.08
C GLU A 91 -7.05 -12.76 4.77
N ALA A 92 -8.32 -12.74 4.37
CA ALA A 92 -9.05 -11.49 4.10
C ALA A 92 -9.22 -10.62 5.36
N ALA A 93 -9.37 -11.22 6.54
CA ALA A 93 -9.37 -10.49 7.80
C ALA A 93 -8.01 -9.82 8.09
N LEU A 94 -6.89 -10.46 7.73
CA LEU A 94 -5.56 -9.87 7.83
C LEU A 94 -5.40 -8.68 6.87
N TRP A 95 -5.88 -8.81 5.63
CA TRP A 95 -5.91 -7.69 4.67
C TRP A 95 -6.71 -6.50 5.20
N LYS A 96 -7.90 -6.75 5.77
CA LYS A 96 -8.70 -5.71 6.42
C LYS A 96 -7.95 -5.05 7.58
N LYS A 97 -7.26 -5.84 8.41
CA LYS A 97 -6.50 -5.35 9.57
C LYS A 97 -5.39 -4.37 9.17
N VAL A 98 -4.70 -4.61 8.06
CA VAL A 98 -3.64 -3.70 7.56
C VAL A 98 -4.17 -2.59 6.64
N GLU A 99 -5.49 -2.46 6.53
CA GLU A 99 -6.19 -1.52 5.64
C GLU A 99 -5.66 -1.55 4.20
N TRP A 100 -5.54 -2.77 3.69
CA TRP A 100 -5.03 -3.08 2.35
C TRP A 100 -5.89 -4.17 1.69
N PHE A 101 -5.54 -4.58 0.47
CA PHE A 101 -6.20 -5.65 -0.29
C PHE A 101 -5.20 -6.52 -1.05
N SER A 102 -5.57 -7.76 -1.35
CA SER A 102 -4.66 -8.66 -2.07
C SER A 102 -4.29 -8.10 -3.45
N SER A 103 -3.03 -8.21 -3.86
CA SER A 103 -2.54 -7.65 -5.14
C SER A 103 -2.41 -8.74 -6.20
N PHE A 104 -2.66 -8.41 -7.47
CA PHE A 104 -2.42 -9.31 -8.60
C PHE A 104 -0.93 -9.55 -8.90
N TRP A 105 -0.06 -8.61 -8.53
CA TRP A 105 1.30 -8.52 -9.06
C TRP A 105 2.39 -8.84 -8.05
N VAL A 106 2.02 -9.07 -6.79
CA VAL A 106 2.99 -9.42 -5.75
C VAL A 106 2.91 -10.91 -5.46
N ASN A 107 4.07 -11.56 -5.42
CA ASN A 107 4.15 -13.00 -5.18
C ASN A 107 3.67 -13.33 -3.76
N ARG A 108 2.79 -14.34 -3.64
CA ARG A 108 2.30 -14.87 -2.36
C ARG A 108 3.43 -15.31 -1.42
N GLN A 109 4.56 -15.79 -1.95
CA GLN A 109 5.74 -16.13 -1.15
C GLN A 109 6.33 -14.91 -0.41
N GLN A 110 6.18 -13.71 -0.96
CA GLN A 110 6.63 -12.47 -0.31
C GLN A 110 5.58 -11.94 0.68
N ILE A 111 4.29 -12.07 0.35
CA ILE A 111 3.19 -11.51 1.16
C ILE A 111 2.80 -12.40 2.33
N ASN A 112 2.77 -13.72 2.17
CA ASN A 112 2.30 -14.64 3.22
C ASN A 112 3.10 -14.52 4.54
N PRO A 113 4.44 -14.39 4.52
CA PRO A 113 5.20 -14.11 5.74
C PRO A 113 4.75 -12.80 6.41
N LEU A 114 4.53 -11.74 5.63
CA LEU A 114 4.12 -10.43 6.15
C LEU A 114 2.74 -10.49 6.81
N LEU A 115 1.78 -11.18 6.18
CA LEU A 115 0.44 -11.36 6.76
C LEU A 115 0.49 -12.19 8.05
N LYS A 116 1.37 -13.20 8.10
CA LYS A 116 1.58 -14.02 9.29
C LYS A 116 2.19 -13.21 10.44
N ASP A 117 3.18 -12.35 10.16
CA ASP A 117 3.84 -11.53 11.17
C ASP A 117 2.88 -10.52 11.83
N VAL A 118 1.85 -10.09 11.11
CA VAL A 118 0.85 -9.15 11.63
C VAL A 118 -0.35 -9.83 12.29
N GLU A 119 -0.45 -11.16 12.29
CA GLU A 119 -1.64 -11.89 12.76
C GLU A 119 -1.97 -11.57 14.24
N ASN A 120 -0.95 -11.60 15.10
CA ASN A 120 -1.12 -11.53 16.55
C ASN A 120 -0.79 -10.16 17.18
N CYS A 121 -0.62 -9.09 16.39
CA CYS A 121 -0.33 -7.75 16.91
C CYS A 121 -1.57 -6.82 16.89
N SER A 122 -1.45 -5.60 17.44
CA SER A 122 -2.52 -4.59 17.33
C SER A 122 -2.66 -4.07 15.90
N GLN A 123 -3.80 -3.49 15.53
CA GLN A 123 -4.02 -2.92 14.19
C GLN A 123 -2.98 -1.85 13.84
N LYS A 124 -2.70 -0.92 14.76
CA LYS A 124 -1.66 0.11 14.58
C LYS A 124 -0.30 -0.52 14.27
N ARG A 125 0.13 -1.50 15.07
CA ARG A 125 1.41 -2.18 14.86
C ARG A 125 1.43 -2.98 13.56
N ALA A 126 0.31 -3.60 13.20
CA ALA A 126 0.15 -4.33 11.94
C ALA A 126 0.38 -3.40 10.75
N VAL A 127 -0.25 -2.22 10.73
CA VAL A 127 -0.06 -1.23 9.67
C VAL A 127 1.37 -0.71 9.62
N GLU A 128 1.98 -0.36 10.75
CA GLU A 128 3.40 0.08 10.79
C GLU A 128 4.35 -0.96 10.18
N MET A 129 4.21 -2.22 10.57
CA MET A 129 5.02 -3.32 10.05
C MET A 129 4.76 -3.54 8.56
N PHE A 130 3.50 -3.54 8.16
CA PHE A 130 3.11 -3.75 6.77
C PHE A 130 3.62 -2.62 5.87
N ASP A 131 3.51 -1.37 6.30
CA ASP A 131 4.02 -0.19 5.57
C ASP A 131 5.54 -0.23 5.41
N TYR A 132 6.26 -0.63 6.47
CA TYR A 132 7.71 -0.81 6.40
C TYR A 132 8.09 -1.84 5.32
N HIS A 133 7.50 -3.02 5.34
CA HIS A 133 7.86 -4.07 4.39
C HIS A 133 7.40 -3.77 2.96
N THR A 134 6.19 -3.25 2.79
CA THR A 134 5.63 -2.95 1.47
C THR A 134 6.36 -1.81 0.76
N SER A 135 7.11 -0.96 1.47
CA SER A 135 8.00 0.04 0.87
C SER A 135 9.06 -0.58 -0.06
N THR A 136 9.46 -1.83 0.20
CA THR A 136 10.42 -2.58 -0.62
C THR A 136 9.76 -3.35 -1.77
N ILE A 137 8.44 -3.53 -1.70
CA ILE A 137 7.64 -4.24 -2.71
C ILE A 137 7.13 -3.23 -3.75
N TYR A 138 6.42 -2.20 -3.29
CA TYR A 138 5.85 -1.15 -4.13
C TYR A 138 6.85 0.00 -4.34
N SER A 139 8.03 -0.36 -4.85
CA SER A 139 9.13 0.56 -5.10
C SER A 139 8.79 1.64 -6.15
N LEU A 140 9.65 2.66 -6.25
CA LEU A 140 9.56 3.69 -7.29
C LEU A 140 9.43 3.10 -8.70
N ALA A 141 10.20 2.03 -8.99
CA ALA A 141 10.15 1.35 -10.29
C ALA A 141 8.80 0.65 -10.52
N PHE A 142 8.28 -0.05 -9.50
CA PHE A 142 6.96 -0.68 -9.57
C PHE A 142 5.86 0.36 -9.84
N GLN A 143 5.87 1.46 -9.09
CA GLN A 143 4.92 2.55 -9.25
C GLN A 143 5.03 3.20 -10.64
N ALA A 144 6.25 3.42 -11.15
CA ALA A 144 6.46 3.96 -12.49
C ALA A 144 5.85 3.06 -13.58
N VAL A 145 5.99 1.74 -13.46
CA VAL A 145 5.35 0.77 -14.36
C VAL A 145 3.82 0.83 -14.25
N CYS A 146 3.26 0.89 -13.03
CA CYS A 146 1.82 1.07 -12.85
C CYS A 146 1.31 2.32 -13.58
N ILE A 147 2.01 3.45 -13.43
CA ILE A 147 1.56 4.76 -13.93
C ILE A 147 1.78 4.91 -15.42
N ALA A 148 2.91 4.45 -15.94
CA ALA A 148 3.28 4.64 -17.34
C ALA A 148 2.75 3.54 -18.27
N GLN A 149 2.47 2.33 -17.74
CA GLN A 149 2.13 1.17 -18.56
C GLN A 149 0.76 0.55 -18.23
N VAL A 150 0.36 0.52 -16.96
CA VAL A 150 -0.90 -0.12 -16.55
C VAL A 150 -2.07 0.85 -16.66
N ILE A 151 -1.97 2.01 -16.02
CA ILE A 151 -3.02 3.04 -15.96
C ILE A 151 -3.43 3.53 -17.37
N PRO A 152 -2.51 3.78 -18.33
CA PRO A 152 -2.89 4.23 -19.67
C PRO A 152 -3.64 3.17 -20.49
N GLY A 153 -3.49 1.88 -20.13
CA GLY A 153 -4.22 0.78 -20.76
C GLY A 153 -5.69 0.71 -20.34
N SER A 154 -6.08 1.37 -19.26
CA SER A 154 -7.46 1.41 -18.77
C SER A 154 -8.25 2.54 -19.43
N HIS A 155 -9.43 2.23 -19.96
CA HIS A 155 -10.28 3.22 -20.62
C HIS A 155 -10.77 4.31 -19.65
N SER A 156 -11.16 3.90 -18.44
CA SER A 156 -11.63 4.81 -17.38
C SER A 156 -10.53 5.70 -16.82
N LEU A 157 -9.27 5.25 -16.86
CA LEU A 157 -8.13 5.93 -16.24
C LEU A 157 -7.21 6.67 -17.21
N LYS A 158 -7.20 6.32 -18.51
CA LYS A 158 -6.23 6.87 -19.48
C LYS A 158 -6.18 8.39 -19.51
N GLU A 159 -7.33 9.06 -19.36
CA GLU A 159 -7.42 10.53 -19.35
C GLU A 159 -6.78 11.16 -18.12
N PHE A 160 -6.69 10.41 -17.03
CA PHE A 160 -6.05 10.84 -15.79
C PHE A 160 -4.54 10.53 -15.77
N SER A 161 -3.99 9.80 -16.75
CA SER A 161 -2.56 9.44 -16.78
C SER A 161 -1.62 10.64 -16.59
N PRO A 162 -1.84 11.81 -17.24
CA PRO A 162 -0.99 12.99 -17.00
C PRO A 162 -1.04 13.47 -15.55
N LEU A 163 -2.23 13.48 -14.94
CA LEU A 163 -2.41 13.89 -13.54
C LEU A 163 -1.77 12.91 -12.57
N VAL A 164 -1.90 11.60 -12.82
CA VAL A 164 -1.25 10.56 -11.99
C VAL A 164 0.28 10.65 -12.12
N ARG A 165 0.80 10.92 -13.32
CA ARG A 165 2.23 11.16 -13.56
C ARG A 165 2.71 12.38 -12.79
N GLU A 166 1.98 13.48 -12.84
CA GLU A 166 2.30 14.70 -12.08
C GLU A 166 2.28 14.44 -10.57
N ALA A 167 1.24 13.76 -10.07
CA ALA A 167 1.16 13.38 -8.65
C ALA A 167 2.39 12.56 -8.22
N PHE A 168 2.84 11.61 -9.04
CA PHE A 168 4.05 10.83 -8.76
C PHE A 168 5.31 11.70 -8.70
N LEU A 169 5.50 12.59 -9.66
CA LEU A 169 6.63 13.50 -9.68
C LEU A 169 6.60 14.48 -8.50
N ALA A 170 5.41 14.96 -8.13
CA ALA A 170 5.19 15.83 -6.97
C ALA A 170 5.51 15.10 -5.65
N PHE A 171 5.10 13.83 -5.51
CA PHE A 171 5.41 12.99 -4.36
C PHE A 171 6.92 12.92 -4.13
N TYR A 172 7.66 12.59 -5.19
CA TYR A 172 9.12 12.49 -5.15
C TYR A 172 9.86 13.83 -5.15
N SER A 173 9.13 14.94 -5.29
CA SER A 173 9.63 16.30 -5.06
C SER A 173 9.29 16.82 -3.66
N GLY A 174 8.79 15.96 -2.75
CA GLY A 174 8.48 16.32 -1.36
C GLY A 174 7.06 16.85 -1.14
N TYR A 175 6.21 16.94 -2.16
CA TYR A 175 4.82 17.38 -2.05
C TYR A 175 3.86 16.21 -1.83
N ARG A 176 4.09 15.42 -0.77
CA ARG A 176 3.35 14.17 -0.51
C ARG A 176 1.84 14.41 -0.34
N ALA A 177 1.45 15.43 0.43
CA ALA A 177 0.04 15.76 0.67
C ALA A 177 -0.70 16.11 -0.64
N SER A 178 -0.11 16.99 -1.45
CA SER A 178 -0.68 17.39 -2.76
C SER A 178 -0.77 16.24 -3.75
N SER A 179 0.21 15.34 -3.73
CA SER A 179 0.20 14.14 -4.55
C SER A 179 -0.92 13.18 -4.17
N ILE A 180 -1.02 12.83 -2.88
CA ILE A 180 -2.03 11.89 -2.38
C ILE A 180 -3.44 12.47 -2.61
N SER A 181 -3.65 13.76 -2.31
CA SER A 181 -4.94 14.42 -2.49
C SER A 181 -5.38 14.45 -3.96
N ALA A 182 -4.45 14.57 -4.92
CA ALA A 182 -4.76 14.53 -6.34
C ALA A 182 -5.25 13.16 -6.81
N LEU A 183 -4.79 12.07 -6.17
CA LEU A 183 -5.15 10.70 -6.55
C LEU A 183 -6.51 10.25 -5.98
N MET A 184 -6.93 10.74 -4.81
CA MET A 184 -8.15 10.26 -4.14
C MET A 184 -9.43 10.42 -5.00
N PRO A 185 -9.68 11.57 -5.67
CA PRO A 185 -10.86 11.73 -6.53
C PRO A 185 -10.84 10.84 -7.78
N ILE A 186 -9.64 10.45 -8.25
CA ILE A 186 -9.48 9.62 -9.44
C ILE A 186 -10.08 8.23 -9.22
N VAL A 187 -9.96 7.68 -8.00
CA VAL A 187 -10.57 6.39 -7.63
C VAL A 187 -12.09 6.44 -7.86
N GLU A 188 -12.76 7.45 -7.33
CA GLU A 188 -14.21 7.65 -7.49
C GLU A 188 -14.62 7.93 -8.95
N GLY A 189 -13.84 8.76 -9.64
CA GLY A 189 -14.04 9.09 -11.05
C GLY A 189 -13.93 7.86 -11.96
N SER A 190 -12.94 7.00 -11.70
CA SER A 190 -12.74 5.75 -12.45
C SER A 190 -13.90 4.78 -12.27
N LEU A 191 -14.38 4.56 -11.04
CA LEU A 191 -15.56 3.75 -10.75
C LEU A 191 -16.80 4.25 -11.50
N SER A 192 -17.01 5.57 -11.49
CA SER A 192 -18.15 6.18 -12.17
C SER A 192 -18.09 6.00 -13.70
N ARG A 193 -16.89 5.96 -14.28
CA ARG A 193 -16.68 5.70 -15.71
C ARG A 193 -16.88 4.24 -16.08
N ILE A 194 -16.37 3.30 -15.26
CA ILE A 194 -16.54 1.85 -15.47
C ILE A 194 -18.02 1.47 -15.56
N VAL A 195 -18.85 2.04 -14.68
CA VAL A 195 -20.28 1.74 -14.60
C VAL A 195 -21.18 2.75 -15.34
N ALA A 196 -20.59 3.63 -16.16
CA ALA A 196 -21.33 4.72 -16.81
C ALA A 196 -22.54 4.25 -17.65
N SER A 197 -22.46 3.06 -18.24
CA SER A 197 -23.54 2.44 -19.00
C SER A 197 -24.81 2.15 -18.17
N TYR A 198 -24.70 2.15 -16.84
CA TYR A 198 -25.82 1.90 -15.92
C TYR A 198 -26.51 3.18 -15.41
N GLY A 199 -26.07 4.36 -15.86
CA GLY A 199 -26.62 5.66 -15.47
C GLY A 199 -25.96 6.28 -14.22
N SER A 200 -26.25 7.55 -13.97
CA SER A 200 -25.57 8.36 -12.94
C SER A 200 -26.16 8.26 -11.53
N GLY A 201 -27.33 7.62 -11.37
CA GLY A 201 -28.08 7.58 -10.10
C GLY A 201 -27.62 6.55 -9.07
N LEU A 202 -26.56 5.78 -9.34
CA LEU A 202 -26.06 4.76 -8.41
C LEU A 202 -25.28 5.39 -7.25
N THR A 203 -25.52 4.90 -6.03
CA THR A 203 -24.67 5.20 -4.87
C THR A 203 -23.25 4.68 -5.09
N ILE A 204 -22.26 5.23 -4.40
CA ILE A 204 -20.88 4.77 -4.53
C ILE A 204 -20.73 3.27 -4.23
N GLY A 205 -21.40 2.78 -3.18
CA GLY A 205 -21.44 1.36 -2.84
C GLY A 205 -21.99 0.50 -3.99
N ALA A 206 -23.10 0.91 -4.60
CA ALA A 206 -23.67 0.18 -5.73
C ALA A 206 -22.78 0.20 -6.98
N LYS A 207 -22.01 1.29 -7.20
CA LYS A 207 -21.01 1.36 -8.28
C LYS A 207 -19.89 0.35 -8.06
N ILE A 208 -19.38 0.25 -6.83
CA ILE A 208 -18.35 -0.71 -6.43
C ILE A 208 -18.84 -2.13 -6.69
N ASP A 209 -20.02 -2.48 -6.15
CA ASP A 209 -20.57 -3.83 -6.28
C ASP A 209 -20.83 -4.20 -7.74
N ARG A 210 -21.38 -3.29 -8.54
CA ARG A 210 -21.65 -3.53 -9.96
C ARG A 210 -20.37 -3.79 -10.75
N ALA A 211 -19.35 -2.96 -10.55
CA ALA A 211 -18.07 -3.11 -11.24
C ALA A 211 -17.43 -4.47 -10.92
N ILE A 212 -17.38 -4.82 -9.63
CA ILE A 212 -16.67 -6.00 -9.14
C ILE A 212 -17.48 -7.28 -9.37
N ASP A 213 -18.81 -7.27 -9.24
CA ASP A 213 -19.68 -8.40 -9.57
C ASP A 213 -19.47 -8.84 -11.03
N ARG A 214 -19.38 -7.88 -11.94
CA ARG A 214 -19.18 -8.18 -13.36
C ARG A 214 -17.79 -8.77 -13.61
N ALA A 215 -16.74 -8.21 -12.99
CA ALA A 215 -15.39 -8.78 -13.06
C ALA A 215 -15.33 -10.22 -12.51
N ILE A 216 -16.01 -10.47 -11.38
CA ILE A 216 -16.13 -11.81 -10.78
C ILE A 216 -16.90 -12.77 -11.69
N GLN A 217 -17.97 -12.33 -12.37
CA GLN A 217 -18.68 -13.17 -13.34
C GLN A 217 -17.78 -13.57 -14.52
N THR A 218 -16.90 -12.67 -14.98
CA THR A 218 -15.91 -12.99 -16.00
C THR A 218 -14.86 -13.97 -15.46
N ALA A 219 -14.36 -13.77 -14.24
CA ALA A 219 -13.48 -14.73 -13.56
C ALA A 219 -14.10 -16.12 -13.40
N ALA A 220 -15.37 -16.19 -12.99
CA ALA A 220 -16.13 -17.44 -12.86
C ALA A 220 -16.20 -18.21 -14.18
N ARG A 221 -16.52 -17.53 -15.29
CA ARG A 221 -16.55 -18.17 -16.61
C ARG A 221 -15.19 -18.71 -17.02
N MET A 222 -14.12 -17.93 -16.82
CA MET A 222 -12.77 -18.37 -17.14
C MET A 222 -12.28 -19.49 -16.23
N HIS A 223 -12.68 -19.50 -14.95
CA HIS A 223 -12.34 -20.55 -13.99
C HIS A 223 -12.77 -21.93 -14.49
N TYR A 224 -13.99 -22.03 -15.04
CA TYR A 224 -14.52 -23.28 -15.59
C TYR A 224 -14.38 -23.40 -17.11
N GLY A 225 -13.52 -22.60 -17.76
CA GLY A 225 -13.25 -22.73 -19.20
C GLY A 225 -14.46 -22.46 -20.13
N ASN A 226 -15.36 -21.55 -19.74
CA ASN A 226 -16.63 -21.26 -20.44
C ASN A 226 -17.60 -22.45 -20.56
N VAL A 227 -17.40 -23.49 -19.75
CA VAL A 227 -18.28 -24.66 -19.64
C VAL A 227 -19.49 -24.32 -18.76
N TRP A 228 -20.67 -24.89 -19.06
CA TRP A 228 -21.82 -24.71 -18.18
C TRP A 228 -21.60 -25.44 -16.86
N ILE A 229 -21.94 -24.80 -15.74
CA ILE A 229 -21.90 -25.39 -14.39
C ILE A 229 -23.06 -24.81 -13.57
N PRO A 230 -23.59 -25.52 -12.56
CA PRO A 230 -24.68 -24.98 -11.74
C PRO A 230 -24.34 -23.62 -11.10
N ASP A 231 -25.34 -22.73 -11.05
CA ASP A 231 -25.16 -21.32 -10.67
C ASP A 231 -24.48 -21.17 -9.29
N GLU A 232 -24.75 -22.07 -8.34
CA GLU A 232 -24.15 -22.10 -6.99
C GLU A 232 -22.62 -22.18 -6.99
N PHE A 233 -22.00 -22.83 -7.98
CA PHE A 233 -20.54 -22.93 -8.15
C PHE A 233 -19.91 -21.70 -8.81
N THR A 234 -20.74 -20.80 -9.34
CA THR A 234 -20.30 -19.54 -9.98
C THR A 234 -20.46 -18.33 -9.07
N LYS A 235 -21.04 -18.50 -7.88
CA LYS A 235 -21.26 -17.41 -6.93
C LYS A 235 -19.98 -17.07 -6.17
N LEU A 236 -19.90 -15.81 -5.74
CA LEU A 236 -18.80 -15.30 -4.90
C LEU A 236 -18.53 -16.22 -3.71
N ASN A 237 -19.57 -16.61 -2.95
CA ASN A 237 -19.39 -17.43 -1.74
C ASN A 237 -18.60 -18.71 -2.02
N TYR A 238 -18.84 -19.39 -3.15
CA TYR A 238 -18.08 -20.59 -3.51
C TYR A 238 -16.70 -20.24 -4.07
N LEU A 239 -16.65 -19.30 -5.02
CA LEU A 239 -15.42 -18.97 -5.76
C LEU A 239 -14.38 -18.21 -4.96
N PHE A 240 -14.75 -17.55 -3.88
CA PHE A 240 -13.83 -16.78 -3.03
C PHE A 240 -12.65 -17.62 -2.54
N ALA A 241 -12.90 -18.90 -2.25
CA ALA A 241 -11.87 -19.86 -1.84
C ALA A 241 -11.22 -20.63 -3.00
N GLN A 242 -11.83 -20.59 -4.19
CA GLN A 242 -11.46 -21.44 -5.33
C GLN A 242 -10.65 -20.73 -6.41
N ASP A 243 -10.90 -19.44 -6.62
CA ASP A 243 -10.27 -18.66 -7.69
C ASP A 243 -9.52 -17.45 -7.13
N GLU A 244 -8.21 -17.41 -7.37
CA GLU A 244 -7.35 -16.35 -6.84
C GLU A 244 -7.73 -14.96 -7.37
N ARG A 245 -8.30 -14.86 -8.58
CA ARG A 245 -8.74 -13.58 -9.14
C ARG A 245 -9.98 -13.08 -8.40
N VAL A 246 -10.92 -13.99 -8.12
CA VAL A 246 -12.13 -13.66 -7.33
C VAL A 246 -11.73 -13.22 -5.93
N PHE A 247 -10.75 -13.89 -5.30
CA PHE A 247 -10.21 -13.48 -4.01
C PHE A 247 -9.64 -12.04 -4.03
N VAL A 248 -8.83 -11.72 -5.03
CA VAL A 248 -8.29 -10.35 -5.20
C VAL A 248 -9.40 -9.33 -5.42
N PHE A 249 -10.33 -9.59 -6.33
CA PHE A 249 -11.46 -8.69 -6.59
C PHE A 249 -12.30 -8.44 -5.34
N GLU A 250 -12.57 -9.48 -4.58
CA GLU A 250 -13.38 -9.37 -3.36
C GLU A 250 -12.64 -8.66 -2.22
N THR A 251 -11.35 -8.93 -2.00
CA THR A 251 -10.59 -8.18 -0.99
C THR A 251 -10.47 -6.70 -1.36
N PHE A 252 -10.36 -6.37 -2.66
CA PHE A 252 -10.41 -5.00 -3.14
C PHE A 252 -11.79 -4.34 -2.93
N ARG A 253 -12.89 -5.07 -3.21
CA ARG A 253 -14.26 -4.65 -2.88
C ARG A 253 -14.38 -4.30 -1.40
N ARG A 254 -13.93 -5.20 -0.52
CA ARG A 254 -13.97 -5.02 0.94
C ARG A 254 -13.17 -3.80 1.38
N TRP A 255 -12.01 -3.54 0.79
CA TRP A 255 -11.21 -2.34 1.10
C TRP A 255 -11.92 -1.04 0.66
N LEU A 256 -12.53 -1.03 -0.54
CA LEU A 256 -13.28 0.13 -1.02
C LEU A 256 -14.46 0.48 -0.09
N HIS A 257 -15.23 -0.51 0.35
CA HIS A 257 -16.37 -0.29 1.26
C HIS A 257 -15.96 0.00 2.70
N ASN A 258 -15.03 -0.78 3.25
CA ASN A 258 -14.74 -0.79 4.69
C ASN A 258 -13.57 0.12 5.09
N SER A 259 -12.89 0.74 4.13
CA SER A 259 -11.78 1.66 4.42
C SER A 259 -11.93 2.94 3.60
N PHE A 260 -11.87 2.85 2.27
CA PHE A 260 -11.73 4.05 1.43
C PHE A 260 -13.00 4.90 1.32
N PHE A 261 -14.17 4.30 1.15
CA PHE A 261 -15.48 4.99 1.05
C PHE A 261 -16.37 4.79 2.28
N MET A 262 -15.82 4.31 3.39
CA MET A 262 -16.57 4.15 4.63
C MET A 262 -17.06 5.51 5.14
N ASN A 263 -18.25 5.54 5.75
CA ASN A 263 -18.78 6.77 6.33
C ASN A 263 -17.87 7.29 7.45
N THR A 264 -17.67 8.61 7.53
CA THR A 264 -16.82 9.28 8.53
C THR A 264 -17.08 8.82 9.97
N GLY A 265 -18.34 8.62 10.36
CA GLY A 265 -18.70 8.22 11.73
C GLY A 265 -18.46 6.75 12.06
N GLU A 266 -18.15 5.92 11.05
CA GLU A 266 -17.95 4.48 11.19
C GLU A 266 -16.49 4.07 10.97
N TYR A 267 -15.67 4.96 10.40
CA TYR A 267 -14.27 4.67 10.11
C TYR A 267 -13.43 4.68 11.40
N ASP A 268 -12.78 3.56 11.68
CA ASP A 268 -11.90 3.32 12.85
C ASP A 268 -10.46 2.98 12.44
N GLY A 269 -10.11 3.19 11.17
CA GLY A 269 -8.79 2.88 10.62
C GLY A 269 -7.67 3.81 11.08
N VAL A 270 -6.44 3.31 11.00
CA VAL A 270 -5.21 4.00 11.46
C VAL A 270 -4.43 4.66 10.32
N THR A 271 -4.69 4.28 9.07
CA THR A 271 -4.09 4.90 7.88
C THR A 271 -4.71 6.26 7.56
N TRP A 272 -5.91 6.53 8.10
CA TRP A 272 -6.75 7.69 7.80
C TRP A 272 -7.08 7.86 6.31
N LEU A 273 -6.80 6.85 5.48
CA LEU A 273 -7.01 6.88 4.04
C LEU A 273 -8.48 6.63 3.71
N ASN A 274 -9.29 7.65 3.94
CA ASN A 274 -10.73 7.63 3.71
C ASN A 274 -11.17 8.89 2.95
N ARG A 275 -11.96 8.69 1.91
CA ARG A 275 -12.43 9.72 0.97
C ARG A 275 -13.35 10.76 1.60
N HIS A 276 -14.13 10.38 2.61
CA HIS A 276 -15.01 11.30 3.33
C HIS A 276 -14.22 12.10 4.38
N LEU A 277 -13.35 11.45 5.15
CA LEU A 277 -12.47 12.14 6.11
C LEU A 277 -11.58 13.19 5.44
N PHE A 278 -10.99 12.85 4.29
CA PHE A 278 -10.23 13.79 3.48
C PHE A 278 -11.09 14.98 3.03
N ALA A 279 -12.27 14.72 2.46
CA ALA A 279 -13.14 15.79 1.94
C ALA A 279 -13.65 16.74 3.03
N HIS A 280 -13.76 16.27 4.27
CA HIS A 280 -14.15 17.08 5.42
C HIS A 280 -12.95 17.67 6.18
N GLY A 281 -11.71 17.38 5.78
CA GLY A 281 -10.50 17.86 6.46
C GLY A 281 -10.39 17.39 7.91
N ALA A 282 -10.88 16.18 8.22
CA ALA A 282 -11.02 15.70 9.60
C ALA A 282 -9.67 15.37 10.28
N SER A 283 -8.65 15.03 9.50
CA SER A 283 -7.26 14.81 9.96
C SER A 283 -6.30 15.10 8.81
N ALA A 284 -5.02 15.34 9.11
CA ALA A 284 -3.93 15.40 8.14
C ALA A 284 -3.21 14.04 7.98
N ASP A 285 -3.51 13.06 8.83
CA ASP A 285 -2.78 11.79 8.91
C ASP A 285 -2.92 10.91 7.65
N TRP A 286 -3.85 11.23 6.74
CA TRP A 286 -3.99 10.57 5.45
C TRP A 286 -2.78 10.79 4.53
N GLN A 287 -1.92 11.77 4.81
CA GLN A 287 -0.75 12.10 3.98
C GLN A 287 0.47 11.19 4.20
N GLN A 288 0.32 10.11 4.96
CA GLN A 288 1.35 9.08 5.16
C GLN A 288 1.87 8.53 3.82
N SER A 289 3.18 8.28 3.71
CA SER A 289 3.80 7.85 2.44
C SER A 289 3.25 6.54 1.89
N ALA A 290 2.90 5.60 2.75
CA ALA A 290 2.34 4.33 2.31
C ALA A 290 0.97 4.50 1.63
N ASN A 291 0.22 5.56 1.95
CA ASN A 291 -1.06 5.85 1.29
C ASN A 291 -0.90 6.23 -0.18
N PHE A 292 0.25 6.81 -0.57
CA PHE A 292 0.56 7.02 -1.98
C PHE A 292 0.63 5.68 -2.73
N SER A 293 1.38 4.70 -2.19
CA SER A 293 1.47 3.35 -2.77
C SER A 293 0.10 2.65 -2.80
N ARG A 294 -0.72 2.79 -1.73
CA ARG A 294 -2.10 2.27 -1.70
C ARG A 294 -2.92 2.80 -2.88
N LEU A 295 -2.87 4.11 -3.11
CA LEU A 295 -3.64 4.75 -4.18
C LEU A 295 -3.14 4.37 -5.58
N ILE A 296 -1.83 4.34 -5.81
CA ILE A 296 -1.27 3.89 -7.10
C ILE A 296 -1.69 2.45 -7.40
N LEU A 297 -1.59 1.55 -6.42
CA LEU A 297 -2.01 0.17 -6.60
C LEU A 297 -3.54 0.06 -6.78
N ALA A 298 -4.33 0.84 -6.05
CA ALA A 298 -5.78 0.86 -6.20
C ALA A 298 -6.20 1.30 -7.61
N LEU A 299 -5.57 2.34 -8.16
CA LEU A 299 -5.82 2.80 -9.54
C LEU A 299 -5.41 1.72 -10.55
N ALA A 300 -4.23 1.13 -10.40
CA ALA A 300 -3.81 0.04 -11.29
C ALA A 300 -4.78 -1.15 -11.23
N THR A 301 -5.22 -1.54 -10.02
CA THR A 301 -6.19 -2.61 -9.79
C THR A 301 -7.56 -2.26 -10.38
N MET A 302 -7.96 -0.99 -10.36
CA MET A 302 -9.20 -0.53 -11.02
C MET A 302 -9.14 -0.73 -12.54
N GLY A 303 -7.98 -0.52 -13.15
CA GLY A 303 -7.79 -0.84 -14.57
C GLY A 303 -7.95 -2.33 -14.88
N VAL A 304 -7.53 -3.21 -13.95
CA VAL A 304 -7.79 -4.66 -14.05
C VAL A 304 -9.28 -4.96 -13.91
N VAL A 305 -9.95 -4.40 -12.89
CA VAL A 305 -11.39 -4.58 -12.68
C VAL A 305 -12.17 -4.15 -13.93
N GLU A 306 -11.84 -3.00 -14.53
CA GLU A 306 -12.44 -2.55 -15.78
C GLU A 306 -12.25 -3.57 -16.91
N SER A 307 -11.02 -4.03 -17.13
CA SER A 307 -10.68 -4.98 -18.20
C SER A 307 -11.41 -6.32 -18.09
N TRP A 308 -11.76 -6.71 -16.87
CA TRP A 308 -12.56 -7.91 -16.57
C TRP A 308 -14.06 -7.65 -16.59
N HIS A 309 -14.48 -6.43 -16.24
CA HIS A 309 -15.86 -5.98 -16.32
C HIS A 309 -16.35 -5.94 -17.78
N ASP A 310 -15.53 -5.41 -18.68
CA ASP A 310 -15.85 -5.26 -20.11
C ASP A 310 -15.30 -6.37 -21.03
N GLU A 311 -14.51 -7.31 -20.48
CA GLU A 311 -13.86 -8.42 -21.19
C GLU A 311 -12.85 -7.98 -22.27
N SER A 312 -12.40 -6.72 -22.25
CA SER A 312 -11.46 -6.16 -23.22
C SER A 312 -10.06 -6.75 -23.10
N ASN A 313 -9.69 -7.26 -21.91
CA ASN A 313 -8.33 -7.67 -21.57
C ASN A 313 -7.28 -6.56 -21.83
N ALA A 314 -7.67 -5.29 -21.72
CA ALA A 314 -6.81 -4.15 -21.98
C ALA A 314 -5.64 -4.08 -20.97
N VAL A 315 -5.91 -4.34 -19.69
CA VAL A 315 -4.91 -4.51 -18.64
C VAL A 315 -4.68 -6.00 -18.35
N LYS A 316 -3.40 -6.40 -18.30
CA LYS A 316 -3.00 -7.80 -18.04
C LYS A 316 -2.84 -8.09 -16.55
N LEU A 317 -3.08 -9.36 -16.18
CA LEU A 317 -2.81 -9.85 -14.82
C LEU A 317 -1.32 -10.07 -14.56
N PHE A 318 -0.53 -10.34 -15.60
CA PHE A 318 0.92 -10.39 -15.47
C PHE A 318 1.48 -8.98 -15.43
N PHE A 319 2.29 -8.70 -14.41
CA PHE A 319 2.92 -7.39 -14.29
C PHE A 319 3.86 -7.19 -15.49
N PRO A 320 3.72 -6.08 -16.25
CA PRO A 320 4.52 -5.89 -17.43
C PRO A 320 5.98 -5.62 -17.03
N ASN A 321 6.91 -6.11 -17.84
CA ASN A 321 8.29 -5.66 -17.76
C ASN A 321 8.35 -4.16 -18.01
N MET A 322 9.27 -3.46 -17.33
CA MET A 322 9.45 -2.02 -17.52
C MET A 322 9.90 -1.74 -18.96
N ASN A 323 9.13 -0.91 -19.67
CA ASN A 323 9.43 -0.46 -21.02
C ASN A 323 10.10 0.94 -21.00
N GLU A 324 10.23 1.58 -22.15
CA GLU A 324 10.81 2.92 -22.27
C GLU A 324 10.01 3.99 -21.50
N ASP A 325 8.68 3.95 -21.56
CA ASP A 325 7.82 4.91 -20.83
C ASP A 325 7.96 4.76 -19.31
N GLY A 326 7.97 3.51 -18.82
CA GLY A 326 8.21 3.20 -17.41
C GLY A 326 9.61 3.61 -16.97
N THR A 327 10.62 3.36 -17.81
CA THR A 327 12.01 3.76 -17.54
C THR A 327 12.14 5.28 -17.45
N LEU A 328 11.55 6.01 -18.39
CA LEU A 328 11.57 7.47 -18.38
C LEU A 328 10.92 8.05 -17.12
N LEU A 329 9.75 7.53 -16.72
CA LEU A 329 9.09 8.01 -15.50
C LEU A 329 9.90 7.66 -14.23
N TRP A 330 10.50 6.47 -14.19
CA TRP A 330 11.40 6.05 -13.11
C TRP A 330 12.61 6.99 -13.00
N GLU A 331 13.26 7.32 -14.11
CA GLU A 331 14.38 8.27 -14.17
C GLU A 331 13.99 9.67 -13.72
N GLN A 332 12.82 10.16 -14.15
CA GLN A 332 12.29 11.45 -13.68
C GLN A 332 12.02 11.46 -12.18
N GLY A 333 11.46 10.36 -11.63
CA GLY A 333 11.27 10.22 -10.19
C GLY A 333 12.60 10.28 -9.43
N ARG A 334 13.62 9.56 -9.90
CA ARG A 334 14.99 9.60 -9.31
C ARG A 334 15.61 10.99 -9.41
N PHE A 335 15.46 11.66 -10.54
CA PHE A 335 15.94 13.03 -10.73
C PHE A 335 15.29 13.98 -9.72
N ASN A 336 13.97 13.91 -9.54
CA ASN A 336 13.26 14.75 -8.58
C ASN A 336 13.70 14.50 -7.13
N ILE A 337 13.94 13.24 -6.75
CA ILE A 337 14.51 12.91 -5.43
C ILE A 337 15.86 13.61 -5.24
N ASN A 338 16.76 13.46 -6.22
CA ASN A 338 18.10 14.05 -6.14
C ASN A 338 18.06 15.58 -6.10
N ALA A 339 17.21 16.19 -6.93
CA ALA A 339 17.00 17.63 -6.95
C ALA A 339 16.43 18.12 -5.60
N GLN A 340 15.48 17.39 -5.03
CA GLN A 340 14.86 17.74 -3.76
C GLN A 340 15.84 17.68 -2.60
N ILE A 341 16.75 16.69 -2.58
CA ILE A 341 17.83 16.64 -1.59
C ILE A 341 18.69 17.91 -1.67
N LEU A 342 19.10 18.31 -2.88
CA LEU A 342 19.89 19.54 -3.07
C LEU A 342 19.14 20.79 -2.64
N LEU A 343 17.85 20.91 -3.00
CA LEU A 343 16.99 22.01 -2.60
C LEU A 343 16.90 22.12 -1.07
N LYS A 344 16.68 21.00 -0.38
CA LYS A 344 16.59 20.95 1.08
C LYS A 344 17.89 21.36 1.77
N VAL A 345 19.04 20.94 1.24
CA VAL A 345 20.36 21.38 1.73
C VAL A 345 20.57 22.88 1.48
N MET A 346 20.10 23.43 0.36
CA MET A 346 20.23 24.86 0.07
C MET A 346 19.29 25.72 0.92
N GLU A 347 18.05 25.27 1.12
CA GLU A 347 17.07 25.86 2.02
C GLU A 347 17.64 25.95 3.44
N GLU A 348 18.14 24.82 3.96
CA GLU A 348 18.75 24.73 5.27
C GLU A 348 19.84 25.79 5.47
N LYS A 349 20.81 25.86 4.54
CA LYS A 349 21.90 26.83 4.61
C LYS A 349 21.40 28.27 4.65
N ARG A 350 20.34 28.60 3.91
CA ARG A 350 19.76 29.96 3.86
C ARG A 350 19.02 30.31 5.14
N TYR A 351 18.18 29.41 5.65
CA TYR A 351 17.43 29.62 6.89
C TYR A 351 18.40 29.73 8.07
N HIS A 352 19.39 28.84 8.12
CA HIS A 352 20.43 28.84 9.13
C HIS A 352 21.25 30.14 9.14
N GLY A 353 21.65 30.64 7.96
CA GLY A 353 22.33 31.93 7.82
C GLY A 353 21.52 33.13 8.32
N SER A 354 20.20 32.97 8.47
CA SER A 354 19.29 34.00 9.00
C SER A 354 18.82 33.72 10.44
N GLY A 355 19.37 32.70 11.11
CA GLY A 355 18.94 32.26 12.44
C GLY A 355 17.50 31.73 12.48
N LYS A 356 17.00 31.15 11.38
CA LYS A 356 15.66 30.57 11.30
C LYS A 356 15.76 29.06 11.03
N LEU A 357 14.75 28.31 11.48
CA LEU A 357 14.55 26.93 11.08
C LEU A 357 13.80 26.85 9.74
N VAL A 358 13.91 25.70 9.08
CA VAL A 358 13.05 25.37 7.94
C VAL A 358 11.59 25.40 8.44
N PRO A 359 10.67 26.13 7.76
CA PRO A 359 9.26 26.12 8.14
C PRO A 359 8.68 24.70 8.12
N GLU A 360 7.84 24.41 9.11
CA GLU A 360 7.13 23.14 9.17
C GLU A 360 6.20 23.00 7.95
N LEU A 361 6.39 21.92 7.22
CA LEU A 361 5.44 21.44 6.23
C LEU A 361 4.74 20.21 6.79
N PRO A 362 3.49 19.91 6.35
CA PRO A 362 2.74 18.76 6.84
C PRO A 362 3.52 17.43 6.75
N THR A 363 4.48 17.36 5.84
CA THR A 363 5.25 16.15 5.55
C THR A 363 6.75 16.35 5.72
N ASP A 364 7.21 17.44 6.32
CA ASP A 364 8.64 17.66 6.58
C ASP A 364 8.75 18.80 7.59
N ASP A 365 8.93 18.44 8.86
CA ASP A 365 9.23 19.36 9.96
C ASP A 365 10.73 19.74 10.00
N GLY A 366 11.53 19.19 9.08
CA GLY A 366 12.98 19.37 8.99
C GLY A 366 13.79 18.59 10.01
N VAL A 367 13.18 17.88 10.97
CA VAL A 367 13.88 17.22 12.10
C VAL A 367 14.94 16.25 11.60
N LEU A 368 14.60 15.39 10.64
CA LEU A 368 15.53 14.37 10.13
C LEU A 368 16.78 14.99 9.48
N LEU A 369 16.59 16.04 8.66
CA LEU A 369 17.70 16.76 8.04
C LEU A 369 18.54 17.49 9.10
N ARG A 370 17.89 18.12 10.08
CA ARG A 370 18.58 18.76 11.20
C ARG A 370 19.42 17.76 11.99
N ALA A 371 18.85 16.60 12.34
CA ALA A 371 19.51 15.53 13.08
C ALA A 371 20.77 15.03 12.34
N ALA A 372 20.64 14.77 11.04
CA ALA A 372 21.74 14.32 10.20
C ALA A 372 22.89 15.35 10.15
N LEU A 373 22.55 16.62 9.92
CA LEU A 373 23.54 17.71 9.87
C LEU A 373 24.17 17.99 11.24
N LEU A 374 23.38 17.94 12.30
CA LEU A 374 23.85 18.14 13.67
C LEU A 374 24.81 17.02 14.08
N SER A 375 24.49 15.78 13.72
CA SER A 375 25.35 14.62 13.97
C SER A 375 26.64 14.66 13.15
N GLU A 376 26.56 15.02 11.87
CA GLU A 376 27.74 15.16 11.00
C GLU A 376 28.70 16.23 11.56
N ASP A 377 28.19 17.43 11.86
CA ASP A 377 29.00 18.53 12.38
C ASP A 377 29.48 18.27 13.81
N CYS A 378 28.69 17.59 14.65
CA CYS A 378 29.16 17.11 15.98
C CYS A 378 30.38 16.20 15.83
N MET A 379 30.29 15.21 14.95
CA MET A 379 31.39 14.27 14.75
C MET A 379 32.63 14.93 14.16
N LYS A 380 32.43 15.85 13.21
CA LYS A 380 33.51 16.49 12.46
C LYS A 380 34.18 17.63 13.23
N ASP A 381 33.39 18.54 13.80
CA ASP A 381 33.86 19.84 14.30
C ASP A 381 33.92 19.89 15.84
N LEU A 382 33.39 18.89 16.55
CA LEU A 382 33.48 18.79 18.01
C LEU A 382 34.22 17.53 18.48
N VAL A 383 33.75 16.35 18.09
CA VAL A 383 34.28 15.06 18.59
C VAL A 383 35.70 14.79 18.09
N ARG A 384 35.99 15.00 16.81
CA ARG A 384 37.35 14.82 16.25
C ARG A 384 38.35 15.76 16.93
N PRO A 385 38.11 17.09 17.03
CA PRO A 385 39.00 17.98 17.78
C PRO A 385 39.24 17.57 19.24
N LEU A 386 38.20 17.11 19.95
CA LEU A 386 38.35 16.61 21.32
C LEU A 386 39.24 15.35 21.40
N ARG A 387 39.07 14.41 20.47
CA ARG A 387 39.91 13.20 20.38
C ARG A 387 41.35 13.55 20.02
N ASP A 388 41.56 14.48 19.09
CA ASP A 388 42.88 14.97 18.70
C ASP A 388 43.57 15.69 19.87
N ALA A 389 42.80 16.31 20.77
CA ALA A 389 43.27 16.90 22.02
C ALA A 389 43.49 15.87 23.16
N GLY A 390 43.28 14.57 22.90
CA GLY A 390 43.60 13.47 23.82
C GLY A 390 42.44 12.98 24.70
N TRP A 391 41.19 13.41 24.44
CA TRP A 391 40.03 12.99 25.22
C TRP A 391 39.38 11.71 24.69
N SER A 392 38.86 10.88 25.59
CA SER A 392 37.85 9.88 25.26
C SER A 392 36.49 10.56 25.19
N VAL A 393 35.68 10.26 24.18
CA VAL A 393 34.47 11.04 23.90
C VAL A 393 33.26 10.13 23.71
N ALA A 394 32.23 10.35 24.54
CA ALA A 394 30.89 9.78 24.40
C ALA A 394 29.93 10.83 23.82
N VAL A 395 29.06 10.41 22.91
CA VAL A 395 28.16 11.29 22.14
C VAL A 395 26.73 10.78 22.32
N SER A 396 25.79 11.67 22.64
CA SER A 396 24.35 11.35 22.63
C SER A 396 23.80 11.39 21.20
N GLU A 397 22.63 10.79 20.99
CA GLU A 397 21.83 11.11 19.80
C GLU A 397 21.32 12.58 19.89
N PRO A 398 20.89 13.18 18.77
CA PRO A 398 20.11 14.42 18.78
C PRO A 398 18.86 14.29 19.66
N ASP A 399 18.44 15.39 20.30
CA ASP A 399 17.14 15.45 20.96
C ASP A 399 15.99 15.28 19.96
N GLU A 400 14.75 15.11 20.47
CA GLU A 400 13.57 14.78 19.65
C GLU A 400 13.32 15.78 18.52
N GLU A 401 13.63 17.06 18.74
CA GLU A 401 13.46 18.14 17.76
C GLU A 401 14.72 18.43 16.93
N ALA A 402 15.79 17.68 17.19
CA ALA A 402 17.13 17.86 16.63
C ALA A 402 17.66 19.30 16.77
N ILE A 403 17.38 19.92 17.93
CA ILE A 403 17.85 21.23 18.33
C ILE A 403 19.25 21.14 18.96
N PHE A 404 19.59 20.06 19.65
CA PHE A 404 20.91 19.90 20.29
C PHE A 404 21.38 18.45 20.44
N MET A 405 22.68 18.30 20.65
CA MET A 405 23.36 17.06 21.04
C MET A 405 24.27 17.33 22.23
N ARG A 406 24.52 16.30 23.05
CA ARG A 406 25.45 16.36 24.18
C ARG A 406 26.65 15.47 23.94
N VAL A 407 27.82 15.97 24.32
CA VAL A 407 29.10 15.27 24.24
C VAL A 407 29.74 15.28 25.62
N VAL A 408 30.18 14.12 26.09
CA VAL A 408 30.96 14.00 27.34
C VAL A 408 32.37 13.59 26.99
N ALA A 409 33.33 14.47 27.29
CA ALA A 409 34.75 14.19 27.17
C ALA A 409 35.29 13.72 28.53
N SER A 410 36.09 12.65 28.54
CA SER A 410 36.71 12.10 29.74
C SER A 410 38.16 11.67 29.52
N CYS A 411 38.99 11.88 30.53
CA CYS A 411 40.36 11.42 30.60
C CYS A 411 40.74 11.20 32.07
N LYS A 412 41.10 9.97 32.44
CA LYS A 412 41.32 9.55 33.83
C LYS A 412 40.09 9.91 34.70
N ASP A 413 40.29 10.65 35.79
CA ASP A 413 39.25 11.05 36.73
C ASP A 413 38.60 12.41 36.37
N ILE A 414 38.94 13.01 35.22
CA ILE A 414 38.40 14.30 34.77
C ILE A 414 37.41 14.08 33.63
N SER A 415 36.24 14.67 33.74
CA SER A 415 35.24 14.71 32.68
C SER A 415 34.53 16.06 32.60
N PHE A 416 34.04 16.41 31.41
CA PHE A 416 33.19 17.58 31.22
C PHE A 416 32.22 17.38 30.05
N GLY A 417 31.08 18.06 30.13
CA GLY A 417 30.07 18.10 29.07
C GLY A 417 30.30 19.25 28.09
N VAL A 418 29.98 19.05 26.82
CA VAL A 418 29.82 20.09 25.81
C VAL A 418 28.52 19.84 25.08
N ALA A 419 27.68 20.87 24.96
CA ALA A 419 26.49 20.80 24.13
C ALA A 419 26.77 21.40 22.75
N LEU A 420 26.21 20.81 21.70
CA LEU A 420 26.19 21.39 20.36
C LEU A 420 24.74 21.67 19.95
N LEU A 421 24.41 22.93 19.74
CA LEU A 421 23.13 23.38 19.22
C LEU A 421 23.13 23.43 17.69
N TYR A 422 21.97 23.14 17.13
CA TYR A 422 21.71 23.26 15.70
C TYR A 422 21.81 24.71 15.21
N SER A 423 21.42 25.71 16.02
CA SER A 423 21.49 27.13 15.66
C SER A 423 21.76 28.02 16.88
N CYS A 424 22.31 29.22 16.64
CA CYS A 424 22.48 30.26 17.65
C CYS A 424 21.12 30.80 18.16
N ALA A 425 20.12 30.87 17.28
CA ALA A 425 18.81 31.47 17.56
C ALA A 425 17.85 30.49 18.26
N THR A 426 18.36 29.74 19.22
CA THR A 426 17.61 28.79 20.05
C THR A 426 17.03 29.51 21.27
N ASP A 427 15.90 29.02 21.79
CA ASP A 427 15.25 29.59 22.96
C ASP A 427 16.20 29.62 24.18
N ASN A 428 16.15 30.72 24.95
CA ASN A 428 17.01 30.91 26.12
C ASN A 428 16.81 29.84 27.20
N SER A 429 15.62 29.25 27.29
CA SER A 429 15.34 28.14 28.22
C SER A 429 16.26 26.93 27.96
N ILE A 430 16.48 26.58 26.70
CA ILE A 430 17.37 25.47 26.30
C ILE A 430 18.83 25.80 26.65
N TYR A 431 19.26 27.05 26.42
CA TYR A 431 20.60 27.45 26.84
C TYR A 431 20.81 27.31 28.36
N ARG A 432 19.82 27.70 29.16
CA ARG A 432 19.88 27.56 30.63
C ARG A 432 19.88 26.11 31.07
N GLU A 433 19.10 25.26 30.41
CA GLU A 433 19.11 23.81 30.65
C GLU A 433 20.49 23.21 30.39
N LEU A 434 21.06 23.48 29.21
CA LEU A 434 22.35 22.91 28.80
C LEU A 434 23.51 23.41 29.66
N ALA A 435 23.42 24.63 30.19
CA ALA A 435 24.43 25.23 31.05
C ALA A 435 24.62 24.52 32.40
N VAL A 436 23.63 23.72 32.84
CA VAL A 436 23.70 22.97 34.11
C VAL A 436 24.78 21.87 34.04
N GLU A 437 24.95 21.25 32.88
CA GLU A 437 25.78 20.04 32.72
C GLU A 437 26.95 20.23 31.74
N SER A 438 27.04 21.40 31.08
CA SER A 438 28.03 21.66 30.03
C SER A 438 29.03 22.74 30.43
N LEU A 439 30.31 22.48 30.19
CA LEU A 439 31.39 23.46 30.29
C LEU A 439 31.29 24.53 29.20
N ALA A 440 30.78 24.15 28.04
CA ALA A 440 30.55 25.03 26.90
C ALA A 440 29.29 24.60 26.13
N ILE A 441 28.60 25.59 25.56
CA ILE A 441 27.47 25.40 24.65
C ILE A 441 27.89 25.97 23.30
N LEU A 442 28.14 25.09 22.34
CA LEU A 442 28.54 25.46 21.00
C LEU A 442 27.32 25.45 20.08
N TYR A 443 27.39 26.14 18.96
CA TYR A 443 26.34 26.08 17.94
C TYR A 443 26.90 26.05 16.52
N ARG A 444 26.11 25.52 15.58
CA ARG A 444 26.39 25.61 14.15
C ARG A 444 26.09 27.03 13.65
N GLY A 445 26.88 27.52 12.69
CA GLY A 445 26.61 28.79 12.00
C GLY A 445 27.16 30.05 12.68
N ALA A 446 26.68 31.20 12.23
CA ALA A 446 27.18 32.51 12.65
C ALA A 446 26.57 32.98 13.99
N PRO A 447 27.27 33.83 14.76
CA PRO A 447 26.79 34.43 16.01
C PRO A 447 25.65 35.44 15.78
N TYR A 448 24.46 34.95 15.42
CA TYR A 448 23.29 35.79 15.15
C TYR A 448 22.61 36.25 16.44
N LYS A 449 22.78 37.52 16.81
CA LYS A 449 22.21 38.15 18.02
C LYS A 449 22.44 37.32 19.30
N GLN A 450 23.56 36.61 19.41
CA GLN A 450 23.85 35.65 20.49
C GLN A 450 23.51 36.18 21.88
N ALA A 451 23.92 37.41 22.21
CA ALA A 451 23.68 38.01 23.53
C ALA A 451 22.20 38.08 23.94
N GLN A 452 21.27 38.14 22.97
CA GLN A 452 19.83 38.12 23.23
C GLN A 452 19.35 36.73 23.66
N TYR A 453 19.91 35.67 23.08
CA TYR A 453 19.49 34.29 23.31
C TYR A 453 20.19 33.65 24.51
N THR A 454 21.36 34.15 24.92
CA THR A 454 22.20 33.57 25.99
C THR A 454 22.12 34.33 27.32
N GLN A 455 21.04 35.10 27.55
CA GLN A 455 20.91 35.91 28.77
C GLN A 455 20.84 35.03 30.03
N GLY A 456 21.75 35.28 30.98
CA GLY A 456 21.82 34.55 32.26
C GLY A 456 22.50 33.18 32.15
N VAL A 457 23.37 33.00 31.16
CA VAL A 457 24.17 31.78 30.94
C VAL A 457 25.63 32.15 31.20
N ASP A 458 26.25 31.49 32.17
CA ASP A 458 27.60 31.82 32.64
C ASP A 458 28.70 30.94 32.02
N VAL A 459 28.32 29.92 31.25
CA VAL A 459 29.24 29.03 30.52
C VAL A 459 29.59 29.61 29.15
N HIS A 460 30.68 29.14 28.54
CA HIS A 460 31.09 29.63 27.22
C HIS A 460 30.01 29.32 26.17
N VAL A 461 29.63 30.33 25.37
CA VAL A 461 28.72 30.15 24.23
C VAL A 461 29.35 30.70 22.96
N GLY A 462 29.39 29.91 21.88
CA GLY A 462 29.99 30.36 20.62
C GLY A 462 29.88 29.37 19.45
N PRO A 463 30.32 29.77 18.25
CA PRO A 463 30.31 28.90 17.07
C PRO A 463 31.28 27.72 17.24
N VAL A 464 30.85 26.50 16.90
CA VAL A 464 31.68 25.29 17.01
C VAL A 464 32.98 25.38 16.19
N LEU A 465 32.93 25.98 14.99
CA LEU A 465 34.09 26.14 14.11
C LEU A 465 35.18 27.07 14.68
N GLY A 466 34.84 27.91 15.64
CA GLY A 466 35.77 28.83 16.30
C GLY A 466 36.28 28.32 17.65
N TRP A 467 35.80 27.16 18.11
CA TRP A 467 36.11 26.64 19.43
C TRP A 467 37.33 25.73 19.41
N GLN A 468 38.23 25.91 20.38
CA GLN A 468 39.38 25.04 20.58
C GLN A 468 39.19 24.24 21.86
N PRO A 469 39.17 22.90 21.81
CA PRO A 469 39.03 22.09 23.00
C PRO A 469 40.26 22.22 23.92
N PRO A 470 40.07 22.15 25.25
CA PRO A 470 41.20 22.06 26.17
C PRO A 470 42.01 20.78 25.89
N VAL A 471 43.32 20.82 26.12
CA VAL A 471 44.18 19.63 25.99
C VAL A 471 43.94 18.69 27.16
N ALA A 472 43.87 17.39 26.89
CA ALA A 472 43.71 16.38 27.94
C ALA A 472 44.90 16.39 28.91
N PRO A 473 44.68 16.24 30.22
CA PRO A 473 45.76 16.14 31.20
C PRO A 473 46.61 14.89 30.91
N GLN A 474 47.93 15.06 30.85
CA GLN A 474 48.87 13.97 30.64
C GLN A 474 48.88 12.96 31.78
#